data_AF-A0AAE9VS56-F1
#
_entry.id   AF-A0AAE9VS56-F1
#
_cell.length_a   1.000
_cell.length_b   1.000
_cell.length_c   1.000
_cell.angle_alpha   90.00
_cell.angle_beta   90.00
_cell.angle_gamma   90.00
#
_symmetry.space_group_name_H-M   'P 1'
#
loop_
_entity.id
_entity.type
_entity.pdbx_description
1 polymer ?
#
loop_
_entity_poly.entity_id
_entity_poly.type
_entity_poly.pdbx_seq_one_letter_code
_entity_poly.pdbx_strand_id
1 'polypeptide(L)' 'MSHTHGPQSRFYHSRGLRLHYLDWGNVDAPLLILLHGGLEHARVWDQLARQLCADWQDPRRGAITD' A
#
# COMPACT_ATOMS: atom_id res chain seq x y z
N MET A 1 13.79 8.34 -14.13
CA MET A 1 14.72 7.78 -13.11
C MET A 1 13.96 6.72 -12.35
N SER A 2 14.22 5.43 -12.59
CA SER A 2 13.48 4.35 -11.94
C SER A 2 14.07 4.07 -10.57
N HIS A 3 13.50 4.71 -9.56
CA HIS A 3 13.72 4.32 -8.18
C HIS A 3 12.88 3.07 -7.90
N THR A 4 13.44 1.89 -8.13
CA THR A 4 12.81 0.62 -7.73
C THR A 4 12.93 0.44 -6.22
N HIS A 5 12.26 1.30 -5.44
CA HIS A 5 12.10 1.06 -4.02
C HIS A 5 11.03 -0.02 -3.85
N GLY A 6 11.38 -1.07 -3.09
CA GLY A 6 10.40 -2.07 -2.66
C GLY A 6 9.33 -1.44 -1.75
N PRO A 7 8.23 -2.15 -1.48
CA PRO A 7 7.14 -1.60 -0.70
C PRO A 7 7.58 -1.29 0.73
N GLN A 8 7.03 -0.22 1.27
CA GLN A 8 7.21 0.15 2.66
C GLN A 8 6.17 -0.58 3.53
N SER A 9 6.64 -1.24 4.58
CA SER A 9 5.76 -1.78 5.63
C SER A 9 5.17 -0.64 6.44
N ARG A 10 3.84 -0.56 6.48
CA ARG A 10 3.10 0.44 7.26
C ARG A 10 2.00 -0.22 8.09
N PHE A 11 1.45 0.54 9.04
CA PHE A 11 0.39 0.07 9.91
C PHE A 11 -0.72 1.11 10.06
N TYR A 12 -1.97 0.64 10.10
CA TYR A 12 -3.14 1.44 10.43
C TYR A 12 -3.79 0.92 11.71
N HIS A 13 -4.10 1.80 12.65
CA HIS A 13 -4.85 1.46 13.85
C HIS A 13 -6.35 1.69 13.64
N SER A 14 -7.15 0.64 13.81
CA SER A 14 -8.61 0.72 13.72
C SER A 14 -9.25 -0.07 14.84
N ARG A 15 -9.97 0.61 15.74
CA ARG A 15 -10.75 -0.01 16.82
C ARG A 15 -9.96 -1.04 17.65
N GLY A 16 -8.72 -0.69 17.98
CA GLY A 16 -7.81 -1.55 18.76
C GLY A 16 -7.04 -2.59 17.95
N LEU A 17 -7.31 -2.74 16.65
CA LEU A 17 -6.53 -3.58 15.75
C LEU A 17 -5.42 -2.77 15.09
N ARG A 18 -4.23 -3.37 14.97
CA ARG A 18 -3.10 -2.82 14.22
C ARG A 18 -2.96 -3.59 12.90
N LEU A 19 -3.45 -3.00 11.82
CA LEU A 19 -3.53 -3.59 10.49
C LEU A 19 -2.25 -3.30 9.72
N HIS A 20 -1.54 -4.33 9.26
CA HIS A 20 -0.35 -4.19 8.42
C HIS A 20 -0.74 -4.03 6.96
N TYR A 21 -0.06 -3.13 6.24
CA TYR A 21 -0.21 -2.96 4.80
C TYR A 21 1.12 -2.59 4.14
N LEU A 22 1.16 -2.74 2.81
CA LEU A 22 2.32 -2.42 1.97
C LEU A 22 2.01 -1.20 1.12
N ASP A 23 2.85 -0.18 1.24
CA ASP A 23 2.79 1.05 0.45
C ASP A 23 3.84 1.01 -0.66
N TRP A 24 3.37 1.11 -1.91
CA TRP A 24 4.18 1.06 -3.12
C TRP A 24 4.56 2.45 -3.66
N GLY A 25 4.11 3.50 -2.99
CA GLY A 25 4.48 4.89 -3.27
C GLY A 25 3.66 5.53 -4.38
N ASN A 26 4.26 6.60 -4.93
CA ASN A 26 3.70 7.58 -5.85
C ASN A 26 2.60 8.43 -5.14
N VAL A 27 2.74 9.77 -5.09
CA VAL A 27 1.80 10.67 -4.37
C VAL A 27 1.03 11.69 -5.25
N ASP A 28 1.35 11.75 -6.54
CA ASP A 28 0.72 12.58 -7.60
C ASP A 28 -0.29 11.91 -8.60
N ALA A 29 -1.03 10.85 -8.27
CA ALA A 29 -1.74 9.92 -9.16
C ALA A 29 -2.90 9.20 -8.42
N PRO A 30 -3.83 8.52 -9.11
CA PRO A 30 -5.06 8.06 -8.47
C PRO A 30 -4.86 6.92 -7.45
N LEU A 31 -5.71 6.88 -6.42
CA LEU A 31 -5.72 5.85 -5.39
C LEU A 31 -6.06 4.45 -5.94
N LEU A 32 -5.28 3.44 -5.57
CA LEU A 32 -5.61 2.03 -5.74
C LEU A 32 -5.44 1.24 -4.42
N ILE A 33 -6.49 0.54 -3.99
CA ILE A 33 -6.44 -0.36 -2.83
C ILE A 33 -6.60 -1.80 -3.32
N LEU A 34 -5.62 -2.66 -2.98
CA LEU A 34 -5.68 -4.10 -3.25
C LEU A 34 -6.00 -4.85 -1.95
N LEU A 35 -7.17 -5.50 -1.92
CA LEU A 35 -7.65 -6.26 -0.77
C LEU A 35 -7.53 -7.76 -1.07
N HIS A 36 -6.87 -8.51 -0.19
CA HIS A 36 -6.82 -9.97 -0.28
C HIS A 36 -8.03 -10.62 0.43
N GLY A 37 -8.30 -11.88 0.09
CA GLY A 37 -9.31 -12.70 0.79
C GLY A 37 -8.80 -13.28 2.11
N GLY A 38 -9.63 -14.11 2.76
CA GLY A 38 -9.24 -14.83 3.97
C GLY A 38 -8.06 -15.77 3.75
N LEU A 39 -7.24 -15.97 4.79
CA LEU A 39 -5.99 -16.76 4.84
C LEU A 39 -4.75 -16.16 4.15
N GLU A 40 -4.90 -15.04 3.43
CA GLU A 40 -3.79 -14.38 2.74
C GLU A 40 -3.27 -13.14 3.51
N HIS A 41 -2.24 -12.50 2.96
CA HIS A 41 -1.66 -11.23 3.43
C HIS A 41 -1.22 -10.34 2.26
N ALA A 42 -0.88 -9.07 2.53
CA ALA A 42 -0.56 -8.06 1.51
C ALA A 42 0.46 -8.47 0.42
N ARG A 43 1.43 -9.35 0.73
CA ARG A 43 2.48 -9.79 -0.23
C ARG A 43 1.96 -10.57 -1.44
N VAL A 44 0.73 -11.09 -1.41
CA VAL A 44 0.12 -11.74 -2.59
C VAL A 44 0.05 -10.80 -3.79
N TRP A 45 0.06 -9.50 -3.54
CA TRP A 45 -0.03 -8.47 -4.55
C TRP A 45 1.32 -7.97 -5.06
N ASP A 46 2.46 -8.46 -4.57
CA ASP A 46 3.77 -7.89 -4.87
C ASP A 46 4.06 -7.78 -6.39
N GLN A 47 3.67 -8.78 -7.17
CA GLN A 47 3.86 -8.75 -8.62
C GLN A 47 2.95 -7.72 -9.31
N LEU A 48 1.66 -7.71 -8.97
CA LEU A 48 0.70 -6.80 -9.57
C LEU A 48 0.98 -5.34 -9.18
N ALA A 49 1.32 -5.11 -7.90
CA ALA A 49 1.62 -3.77 -7.40
C ALA A 49 2.87 -3.16 -8.05
N ARG A 50 3.92 -3.96 -8.34
CA ARG A 50 5.08 -3.50 -9.13
C ARG A 50 4.70 -3.01 -10.52
N GLN A 51 3.67 -3.58 -11.13
CA GLN A 51 3.22 -3.21 -12.46
C GLN A 51 2.34 -1.95 -12.45
N LEU A 52 1.63 -1.71 -11.35
CA LEU A 52 0.66 -0.61 -11.25
C LEU A 52 1.18 0.64 -10.52
N CYS A 53 2.22 0.53 -9.69
CA CYS A 53 2.65 1.63 -8.80
C CYS A 53 3.17 2.88 -9.53
N ALA A 54 3.51 2.80 -10.81
CA ALA A 54 3.88 3.97 -11.61
C ALA A 54 2.67 4.85 -11.96
N ASP A 55 1.47 4.26 -12.03
CA ASP A 55 0.25 4.93 -12.48
C ASP A 55 -0.75 5.18 -11.32
N TRP A 56 -0.57 4.50 -10.18
CA TRP A 56 -1.52 4.46 -9.06
C TRP A 56 -0.84 4.57 -7.69
N GLN A 57 -1.61 4.94 -6.65
CA GLN A 57 -1.08 5.42 -5.36
C GLN A 57 -1.79 4.92 -4.12
N ASP A 58 -1.14 5.13 -2.97
CA ASP A 58 -1.75 5.15 -1.63
C ASP A 58 -1.86 6.61 -1.12
N PRO A 59 -3.05 7.14 -0.80
CA PRO A 59 -3.32 8.57 -0.63
C PRO A 59 -3.08 9.06 0.80
N ARG A 60 -2.71 8.18 1.73
CA ARG A 60 -2.87 8.46 3.16
C ARG A 60 -1.57 8.80 3.88
N ARG A 61 -0.53 9.22 3.15
CA ARG A 61 0.79 9.55 3.70
C ARG A 61 0.78 10.67 4.78
N GLY A 62 -0.35 11.37 4.97
CA GLY A 62 -0.56 12.33 6.08
C GLY A 62 -1.91 12.27 6.81
N ALA A 63 -2.74 11.24 6.60
CA ALA A 63 -4.14 11.22 7.10
C ALA A 63 -4.47 10.07 8.06
N ILE A 64 -3.49 9.25 8.46
CA ILE A 64 -3.70 8.09 9.36
C ILE A 64 -2.97 8.21 10.70
N THR A 65 -2.43 9.38 11.01
CA THR A 65 -1.84 9.67 12.32
C THR A 65 -2.85 10.46 13.15
N ASP A 66 -3.99 9.83 13.45
CA ASP A 66 -4.90 10.19 14.54
C ASP A 66 -5.69 8.94 14.95
#